data_AF-A0A8I7B1X3-F1
#
_entry.id   AF-A0A8I7B1X3-F1
#
_cell.length_a   1.000
_cell.length_b   1.000
_cell.length_c   1.000
_cell.angle_alpha   90.00
_cell.angle_beta   90.00
_cell.angle_gamma   90.00
#
_symmetry.space_group_name_H-M   'P 1'
#
loop_
_entity.id
_entity.type
_entity.pdbx_description
1 polymer ?
#
loop_
_entity_poly.entity_id
_entity_poly.type
_entity_poly.pdbx_seq_one_letter_code
_entity_poly.pdbx_strand_id
1 'polypeptide(L)' 'MKKKPRGRVFLGCDNKPLSRQEIMDAVNKSGKFDTEFQGFTGTDGPLGKRMENSKTRADIGWEPKYPSFTEFLGVDS' A
#
# COMPACT_ATOMS: atom_id res chain seq x y z
N MET A 1 -13.97 25.33 -16.32
CA MET A 1 -13.46 23.94 -16.21
C MET A 1 -12.02 24.00 -15.72
N LYS A 2 -11.65 23.27 -14.64
CA LYS A 2 -10.23 23.18 -14.23
C LYS A 2 -9.43 22.55 -15.38
N LYS A 3 -8.30 23.17 -15.77
CA LYS A 3 -7.44 22.64 -16.84
C LYS A 3 -6.97 21.23 -16.44
N LYS A 4 -7.09 20.27 -17.36
CA LYS A 4 -6.57 18.91 -17.12
C LYS A 4 -5.06 18.98 -16.86
N PRO A 5 -4.55 18.30 -15.82
CA PRO A 5 -3.12 18.31 -15.51
C PRO A 5 -2.37 17.57 -16.62
N ARG A 6 -1.63 18.30 -17.46
CA ARG A 6 -0.74 17.76 -18.50
C ARG A 6 0.71 17.87 -18.03
N GLY A 7 1.53 16.85 -18.29
CA GLY A 7 2.96 16.86 -17.92
C GLY A 7 3.24 16.86 -16.42
N ARG A 8 2.27 16.43 -15.59
CA ARG A 8 2.41 16.34 -14.13
C ARG A 8 2.56 14.89 -13.72
N VAL A 9 3.41 14.64 -12.72
CA VAL A 9 3.55 13.33 -12.07
C VAL A 9 2.72 13.33 -10.79
N PHE A 10 1.99 12.23 -10.57
CA PHE A 10 1.21 11.98 -9.37
C PHE A 10 1.66 10.68 -8.73
N LEU A 11 1.71 10.66 -7.41
CA LEU A 11 2.07 9.50 -6.63
C LEU A 11 0.81 8.78 -6.14
N GLY A 12 0.69 7.50 -6.49
CA GLY A 12 -0.40 6.64 -6.03
C GLY A 12 0.11 5.67 -4.97
N CYS A 13 -0.35 5.85 -3.73
CA CYS A 13 -0.18 4.91 -2.62
C CYS A 13 -1.40 5.00 -1.69
N ASP A 14 -1.51 4.11 -0.71
CA ASP A 14 -2.62 4.06 0.26
C ASP A 14 -2.35 4.90 1.54
N ASN A 15 -1.13 5.41 1.70
CA ASN A 15 -0.64 6.14 2.88
C ASN A 15 -0.50 5.28 4.15
N LYS A 16 -0.50 3.95 4.01
CA LYS A 16 -0.36 2.99 5.12
C LYS A 16 0.89 2.14 4.86
N PRO A 17 2.10 2.68 5.10
CA PRO A 17 3.32 1.96 4.82
C PRO A 17 3.40 0.70 5.68
N LEU A 18 3.71 -0.43 5.04
CA LEU A 18 3.94 -1.72 5.68
C LEU A 18 5.34 -2.22 5.32
N SER A 19 5.97 -2.89 6.28
CA SER A 19 7.15 -3.70 6.03
C SER A 19 6.77 -4.98 5.27
N ARG A 20 7.79 -5.64 4.69
CA ARG A 20 7.61 -6.93 4.01
C ARG A 20 7.05 -7.99 4.95
N GLN A 21 7.46 -7.98 6.22
CA GLN A 21 6.96 -8.92 7.23
C GLN A 21 5.48 -8.66 7.54
N GLU A 22 5.10 -7.41 7.80
CA GLU A 22 3.69 -7.05 8.08
C GLU A 22 2.76 -7.40 6.91
N ILE A 23 3.24 -7.29 5.66
CA ILE A 23 2.49 -7.75 4.47
C ILE A 23 2.22 -9.26 4.56
N MET A 24 3.23 -10.07 4.83
CA MET A 24 3.08 -11.52 4.89
C MET A 24 2.26 -11.97 6.10
N ASP A 25 2.42 -11.29 7.24
CA ASP A 25 1.61 -11.54 8.43
C ASP A 25 0.12 -11.26 8.14
N ALA A 26 -0.18 -10.16 7.45
CA ALA A 26 -1.54 -9.83 7.03
C ALA A 26 -2.10 -10.86 6.02
N VAL A 27 -1.28 -11.34 5.08
CA VAL A 27 -1.64 -12.40 4.13
C VAL A 27 -2.00 -13.69 4.86
N ASN A 28 -1.14 -14.17 5.76
CA ASN A 28 -1.40 -15.38 6.55
C ASN A 28 -2.67 -15.22 7.41
N LYS A 29 -2.84 -14.06 8.07
CA LYS A 29 -4.04 -13.76 8.87
C LYS A 29 -5.33 -13.77 8.03
N SER A 30 -5.25 -13.40 6.76
CA SER A 30 -6.44 -13.24 5.91
C SER A 30 -7.13 -14.55 5.54
N GLY A 31 -6.42 -15.69 5.59
CA GLY A 31 -6.93 -16.97 5.13
C GLY A 31 -7.33 -16.99 3.65
N LYS A 32 -6.93 -15.99 2.85
CA LYS A 32 -7.25 -15.91 1.41
C LYS A 32 -6.44 -16.89 0.56
N PHE A 33 -5.41 -17.51 1.12
CA PHE A 33 -4.48 -18.39 0.42
C PHE A 33 -4.25 -19.65 1.25
N ASP A 34 -4.15 -20.80 0.58
CA ASP A 34 -4.01 -22.11 1.23
C ASP A 34 -2.58 -22.41 1.73
N THR A 35 -1.62 -21.56 1.39
CA THR A 35 -0.21 -21.72 1.75
C THR A 35 0.20 -20.71 2.81
N GLU A 36 0.96 -21.16 3.80
CA GLU A 36 1.51 -20.29 4.85
C GLU A 36 2.91 -19.79 4.48
N PHE A 37 3.14 -18.49 4.68
CA PHE A 37 4.46 -17.89 4.52
C PHE A 37 5.48 -18.48 5.51
N GLN A 38 6.58 -19.04 4.98
CA GLN A 38 7.62 -19.72 5.77
C GLN A 38 8.77 -18.79 6.21
N GLY A 39 8.75 -17.52 5.83
CA GLY A 39 9.82 -16.56 6.16
C GLY A 39 10.64 -16.10 4.95
N PHE A 40 11.30 -14.95 5.12
CA PHE A 40 12.23 -14.42 4.11
C PHE A 40 13.59 -15.10 4.24
N THR A 41 14.30 -15.27 3.11
CA THR A 41 15.66 -15.83 3.09
C THR A 41 16.75 -14.81 3.45
N GLY A 42 16.39 -13.56 3.77
CA GLY A 42 17.33 -12.51 4.13
C GLY A 42 16.67 -11.27 4.75
N THR A 43 17.29 -10.76 5.81
CA THR A 43 16.78 -9.64 6.64
C THR A 43 17.58 -8.35 6.47
N ASP A 44 18.79 -8.41 5.94
CA ASP A 44 19.80 -7.34 6.09
C ASP A 44 19.75 -6.29 4.96
N GLY A 45 18.57 -6.09 4.38
CA GLY A 45 18.35 -5.10 3.32
C GLY A 45 18.16 -3.68 3.86
N PRO A 46 18.37 -2.64 3.03
CA PRO A 46 18.11 -1.27 3.44
C PRO A 46 16.62 -1.06 3.75
N LEU A 47 16.33 -0.09 4.63
CA LEU A 47 14.95 0.32 4.90
C LEU A 47 14.30 0.86 3.61
N GLY A 48 13.06 0.43 3.39
CA GLY A 48 12.24 0.91 2.28
C GLY A 48 11.88 2.39 2.39
N LYS A 49 11.24 2.93 1.36
CA LYS A 49 10.76 4.31 1.34
C LYS A 49 9.34 4.39 1.88
N ARG A 50 9.06 5.41 2.68
CA ARG A 50 7.68 5.79 3.04
C ARG A 50 7.17 6.78 2.01
N MET A 51 5.95 6.54 1.53
CA MET A 51 5.32 7.32 0.47
C MET A 51 3.96 7.83 0.97
N GLU A 52 3.53 8.98 0.46
CA GLU A 52 2.25 9.60 0.81
C GLU A 52 1.64 10.28 -0.43
N ASN A 53 0.31 10.26 -0.54
CA ASN A 53 -0.41 10.71 -1.73
C ASN A 53 -1.21 12.01 -1.52
N SER A 54 -1.02 12.74 -0.41
CA SER A 54 -1.82 13.92 -0.04
C SER A 54 -1.85 14.97 -1.15
N LYS A 55 -0.72 15.17 -1.83
CA LYS A 55 -0.63 16.05 -2.99
C LYS A 55 -1.52 15.57 -4.14
N THR A 56 -1.50 14.28 -4.45
CA THR A 56 -2.35 13.68 -5.48
C THR A 56 -3.83 13.84 -5.12
N ARG A 57 -4.22 13.60 -3.85
CA ARG A 57 -5.59 13.82 -3.36
C ARG A 57 -6.01 15.28 -3.52
N ALA A 58 -5.18 16.22 -3.09
CA ALA A 58 -5.47 17.66 -3.16
C ALA A 58 -5.56 18.17 -4.61
N ASP A 59 -4.69 17.69 -5.49
CA ASP A 59 -4.58 18.19 -6.86
C ASP A 59 -5.68 17.65 -7.79
N ILE A 60 -6.04 16.38 -7.65
CA ILE A 60 -6.95 15.70 -8.59
C ILE A 60 -8.09 14.92 -7.93
N GLY A 61 -8.20 14.92 -6.60
CA GLY A 61 -9.25 14.19 -5.88
C GLY A 61 -9.13 12.67 -5.99
N TRP A 62 -7.96 12.16 -6.37
CA TRP A 62 -7.78 10.72 -6.54
C TRP A 62 -7.54 10.05 -5.19
N GLU A 63 -8.23 8.93 -4.96
CA GLU A 63 -8.05 8.05 -3.82
C GLU A 63 -8.02 6.59 -4.28
N PRO A 64 -7.30 5.69 -3.59
CA PRO A 64 -7.32 4.26 -3.92
C PRO A 64 -8.70 3.66 -3.60
N LYS A 65 -9.09 2.62 -4.34
CA LYS A 65 -10.34 1.87 -4.08
C LYS A 65 -10.37 1.24 -2.67
N TYR A 66 -9.20 0.80 -2.20
CA TYR A 66 -9.01 0.26 -0.85
C TYR A 66 -8.09 1.21 -0.08
N PRO A 67 -8.49 1.71 1.10
CA PRO A 67 -7.70 2.66 1.89
C PRO A 67 -6.41 2.09 2.48
N SER A 68 -6.25 0.76 2.51
CA SER A 68 -5.02 0.07 2.92
C SER A 68 -4.96 -1.34 2.33
N PHE A 69 -3.75 -1.93 2.33
CA PHE A 69 -3.57 -3.35 1.98
C PHE A 69 -4.33 -4.31 2.92
N THR A 70 -4.37 -4.01 4.21
CA THR A 70 -5.04 -4.82 5.24
C THR A 70 -6.56 -4.74 5.14
N GLU A 71 -7.13 -3.58 4.79
CA GLU A 71 -8.56 -3.45 4.45
C GLU A 71 -8.90 -4.22 3.17
N PHE A 72 -8.04 -4.18 2.15
CA PHE A 72 -8.20 -5.03 0.97
C PHE A 72 -8.24 -6.52 1.32
N LEU A 73 -7.40 -6.95 2.27
CA LEU A 73 -7.38 -8.32 2.77
C LEU A 73 -8.54 -8.65 3.73
N GLY A 74 -9.25 -7.66 4.26
CA GLY A 74 -10.33 -7.86 5.23
C GLY A 74 -9.83 -8.28 6.61
N VAL A 75 -8.59 -7.91 6.97
CA VAL A 75 -7.96 -8.28 8.26
C VAL A 75 -7.85 -7.12 9.25
N ASP A 76 -8.14 -5.90 8.79
CA ASP A 76 -8.37 -4.73 9.64
C ASP A 76 -9.86 -4.65 9.98
N SER A 77 -10.17 -4.42 11.27
CA SER A 77 -11.53 -4.28 11.83
C SER A 77 -11.89 -2.81 12.00
#